data_AF-A0A382G8W6-F1
#
_entry.id   AF-A0A382G8W6-F1
#
_cell.length_a   1.000
_cell.length_b   1.000
_cell.length_c   1.000
_cell.angle_alpha   90.00
_cell.angle_beta   90.00
_cell.angle_gamma   90.00
#
_symmetry.space_group_name_H-M   'P 1'
#
loop_
_entity.id
_entity.type
_entity.pdbx_description
1 polymer ?
#
loop_
_entity_poly.entity_id
_entity_poly.type
_entity_poly.pdbx_seq_one_letter_code
_entity_poly.pdbx_strand_id
1 'polypeptide(L)'
;DAAAWIDACTRCTYNLLVAAVRAGVEHVVYVGSLDSFLGYDTDFLVSSSWRPRPTTEPAVMAPHLGESVAREFAQTSQIRLTILRLGHLVDADGIGLQDELDPMAIDPRDAAAGIVAALKEPDGYRLFHLQGDFAGARFPVVGGHRRLDVELRHDFGRARQSETQV
;
A
#
# COMPACT_ATOMS: atom_id res chain seq x y z
N ASP A 1 0.37 -2.85 25.19
CA ASP A 1 1.78 -3.31 25.13
C ASP A 1 2.17 -3.46 23.67
N ALA A 2 3.33 -2.88 23.29
CA ALA A 2 3.81 -2.82 21.92
C ALA A 2 4.16 -4.21 21.35
N ALA A 3 4.84 -5.04 22.15
CA ALA A 3 5.23 -6.39 21.74
C ALA A 3 3.99 -7.28 21.54
N ALA A 4 3.03 -7.23 22.47
CA ALA A 4 1.77 -7.96 22.34
C ALA A 4 0.95 -7.53 21.09
N TRP A 5 0.97 -6.25 20.72
CA TRP A 5 0.30 -5.77 19.51
C TRP A 5 0.94 -6.35 18.25
N ILE A 6 2.27 -6.27 18.15
CA ILE A 6 3.03 -6.82 17.01
C ILE A 6 2.81 -8.33 16.88
N ASP A 7 2.86 -9.07 18.00
CA ASP A 7 2.57 -10.49 18.02
C ASP A 7 1.15 -10.78 17.52
N ALA A 8 0.15 -10.07 18.05
CA ALA A 8 -1.25 -10.25 17.66
C ALA A 8 -1.45 -10.03 16.15
N CYS A 9 -0.95 -8.92 15.58
CA CYS A 9 -1.07 -8.64 14.15
C CYS A 9 -0.39 -9.70 13.28
N THR A 10 0.84 -10.08 13.64
CA THR A 10 1.65 -11.03 12.85
C THR A 10 1.04 -12.44 12.91
N ARG A 11 0.69 -12.91 14.11
CA ARG A 11 0.07 -14.22 14.33
C ARG A 11 -1.31 -14.31 13.70
N CYS A 12 -2.14 -13.27 13.78
CA CYS A 12 -3.45 -13.25 13.13
C CYS A 12 -3.33 -13.26 11.61
N THR A 13 -2.34 -12.56 11.04
CA THR A 13 -2.07 -12.61 9.59
C THR A 13 -1.69 -14.02 9.14
N TYR A 14 -0.79 -14.68 9.87
CA TYR A 14 -0.45 -16.08 9.62
C TYR A 14 -1.68 -16.99 9.69
N ASN A 15 -2.45 -16.91 10.79
CA ASN A 15 -3.64 -17.74 10.97
C ASN A 15 -4.68 -17.53 9.87
N LEU A 16 -4.91 -16.27 9.46
CA LEU A 16 -5.82 -15.93 8.38
C LEU A 16 -5.36 -16.55 7.05
N LEU A 17 -4.08 -16.44 6.72
CA LEU A 17 -3.55 -17.01 5.48
C LEU A 17 -3.58 -18.55 5.48
N VAL A 18 -3.27 -19.19 6.62
CA VAL A 18 -3.44 -20.65 6.77
C VAL A 18 -4.90 -21.05 6.56
N ALA A 19 -5.84 -20.32 7.16
CA ALA A 19 -7.27 -20.59 7.00
C ALA A 19 -7.73 -20.38 5.54
N ALA A 20 -7.26 -19.32 4.89
CA ALA A 20 -7.56 -19.00 3.50
C ALA A 20 -7.08 -20.13 2.56
N VAL A 21 -5.83 -20.59 2.72
CA VAL A 21 -5.29 -21.73 1.94
C VAL A 21 -6.12 -22.99 2.17
N ARG A 22 -6.46 -23.32 3.43
CA ARG A 22 -7.28 -24.50 3.75
C ARG A 22 -8.70 -24.42 3.19
N ALA A 23 -9.26 -23.22 3.10
CA ALA A 23 -10.58 -22.97 2.53
C ALA A 23 -10.56 -22.91 0.99
N GLY A 24 -9.38 -23.02 0.35
CA GLY A 24 -9.25 -22.92 -1.10
C GLY A 24 -9.45 -21.50 -1.64
N VAL A 25 -9.19 -20.47 -0.81
CA VAL A 25 -9.24 -19.07 -1.26
C VAL A 25 -8.22 -18.88 -2.38
N GLU A 26 -8.71 -18.39 -3.51
CA GLU A 26 -7.93 -18.28 -4.74
C GLU A 26 -6.92 -17.13 -4.73
N HIS A 27 -7.28 -16.01 -4.10
CA HIS A 27 -6.53 -14.77 -4.11
C HIS A 27 -6.74 -13.99 -2.82
N VAL A 28 -5.67 -13.42 -2.29
CA VAL A 28 -5.70 -12.52 -1.13
C VAL A 28 -5.08 -11.18 -1.52
N VAL A 29 -5.72 -10.11 -1.06
CA VAL A 29 -5.15 -8.75 -1.07
C VAL A 29 -4.72 -8.41 0.35
N TYR A 30 -3.42 -8.20 0.54
CA TYR A 30 -2.86 -7.72 1.80
C TYR A 30 -2.65 -6.21 1.72
N VAL A 31 -3.31 -5.47 2.61
CA VAL A 31 -3.14 -4.01 2.72
C VAL A 31 -2.10 -3.72 3.79
N GLY A 32 -0.91 -3.30 3.36
CA GLY A 32 0.18 -2.83 4.21
C GLY A 32 0.23 -1.30 4.27
N SER A 33 1.38 -0.76 4.69
CA SER A 33 1.61 0.69 4.81
C SER A 33 2.85 1.13 4.04
N LEU A 34 2.80 2.33 3.47
CA LEU A 34 3.94 3.04 2.90
C LEU A 34 4.92 3.60 3.94
N ASP A 35 4.54 3.63 5.23
CA ASP A 35 5.39 4.15 6.32
C ASP A 35 6.72 3.44 6.45
N SER A 36 6.79 2.19 5.99
CA SER A 36 8.05 1.44 5.93
C SER A 36 9.08 2.09 4.99
N PHE A 37 8.74 3.13 4.24
CA PHE A 37 9.64 3.85 3.35
C PHE A 37 10.04 5.24 3.84
N LEU A 38 9.54 5.69 5.01
CA LEU A 38 9.88 6.99 5.59
C LEU A 38 11.36 7.11 5.98
N GLY A 39 12.09 5.98 6.10
CA GLY A 39 13.54 5.97 6.29
C GLY A 39 14.37 6.33 5.05
N TYR A 40 13.73 6.71 3.94
CA TYR A 40 14.39 7.23 2.74
C TYR A 40 14.21 8.75 2.63
N ASP A 41 15.29 9.41 2.21
CA ASP A 41 15.32 10.85 1.95
C ASP A 41 14.22 11.31 0.99
N THR A 42 13.59 12.45 1.28
CA THR A 42 12.45 13.02 0.53
C THR A 42 12.75 13.33 -0.93
N ASP A 43 14.03 13.47 -1.30
CA ASP A 43 14.44 13.75 -2.67
C ASP A 43 14.53 12.48 -3.53
N PHE A 44 14.42 11.29 -2.94
CA PHE A 44 14.47 10.02 -3.68
C PHE A 44 13.12 9.63 -4.26
N LEU A 45 13.11 9.24 -5.53
CA LEU A 45 11.98 8.59 -6.19
C LEU A 45 11.96 7.10 -5.84
N VAL A 46 11.31 6.78 -4.72
CA VAL A 46 11.23 5.43 -4.16
C VAL A 46 10.11 4.64 -4.85
N SER A 47 10.47 3.62 -5.64
CA SER A 47 9.50 2.74 -6.29
C SER A 47 9.21 1.48 -5.46
N SER A 48 8.22 0.70 -5.88
CA SER A 48 7.79 -0.53 -5.19
C SER A 48 8.87 -1.62 -5.11
N SER A 49 9.91 -1.56 -5.94
CA SER A 49 11.04 -2.49 -5.92
C SER A 49 12.08 -2.18 -4.84
N TRP A 50 12.00 -1.01 -4.19
CA TRP A 50 12.95 -0.63 -3.16
C TRP A 50 12.71 -1.44 -1.88
N ARG A 51 13.79 -1.64 -1.10
CA ARG A 51 13.74 -2.39 0.16
C ARG A 51 13.06 -1.55 1.25
N PRO A 52 12.01 -2.03 1.93
CA PRO A 52 11.45 -1.33 3.08
C PRO A 52 12.48 -1.13 4.22
N ARG A 53 12.35 -0.01 4.93
CA ARG A 53 13.12 0.40 6.12
C ARG A 53 12.17 0.76 7.28
N PRO A 54 11.44 -0.22 7.85
CA PRO A 54 10.50 0.04 8.94
C PRO A 54 11.24 0.54 10.19
N THR A 55 10.58 1.42 10.95
CA THR A 55 11.00 1.77 12.31
C THR A 55 10.56 0.71 13.31
N THR A 56 11.00 0.81 14.56
CA THR A 56 10.54 -0.07 15.65
C THR A 56 9.15 0.30 16.18
N GLU A 57 8.53 1.36 15.66
CA GLU A 57 7.18 1.75 16.07
C GLU A 57 6.17 0.65 15.70
N PRO A 58 5.31 0.19 16.61
CA PRO A 58 4.39 -0.92 16.35
C PRO A 58 3.49 -0.70 15.14
N ALA A 59 3.07 0.56 14.89
CA ALA A 59 2.24 0.93 13.75
C ALA A 59 2.94 0.71 12.39
N VAL A 60 4.28 0.75 12.36
CA VAL A 60 5.08 0.54 11.14
C VAL A 60 5.60 -0.89 11.07
N MET A 61 6.08 -1.43 12.20
CA MET A 61 6.66 -2.76 12.26
C MET A 61 5.62 -3.87 12.06
N ALA A 62 4.42 -3.75 12.63
CA ALA A 62 3.41 -4.82 12.53
C ALA A 62 2.92 -5.05 11.08
N PRO A 63 2.57 -4.01 10.28
CA PRO A 63 2.26 -4.20 8.87
C PRO A 63 3.44 -4.75 8.05
N HIS A 64 4.67 -4.33 8.37
CA HIS A 64 5.86 -4.86 7.67
C HIS A 64 6.08 -6.36 7.92
N LEU A 65 5.90 -6.81 9.16
CA LEU A 65 6.01 -8.24 9.50
C LEU A 65 4.86 -9.04 8.91
N GLY A 66 3.64 -8.52 8.91
CA GLY A 66 2.51 -9.14 8.21
C GLY A 66 2.74 -9.26 6.71
N GLU A 67 3.30 -8.22 6.07
CA GLU A 67 3.73 -8.27 4.67
C GLU A 67 4.75 -9.39 4.43
N SER A 68 5.74 -9.50 5.33
CA SER A 68 6.77 -10.54 5.26
C SER A 68 6.17 -11.95 5.37
N VAL A 69 5.24 -12.17 6.31
CA VAL A 69 4.50 -13.42 6.43
C VAL A 69 3.74 -13.72 5.14
N ALA A 70 2.97 -12.75 4.62
CA ALA A 70 2.18 -12.94 3.40
C ALA A 70 3.05 -13.32 2.20
N ARG A 71 4.22 -12.68 2.04
CA ARG A 71 5.17 -13.00 0.95
C ARG A 71 5.64 -14.45 0.95
N GLU A 72 5.74 -15.11 2.10
CA GLU A 72 6.14 -16.53 2.17
C GLU A 72 5.05 -17.47 1.63
N PHE A 73 3.76 -17.14 1.83
CA PHE A 73 2.65 -17.90 1.24
C PHE A 73 2.61 -17.78 -0.28
N ALA A 74 2.95 -16.60 -0.82
CA ALA A 74 3.03 -16.39 -2.26
C ALA A 74 4.25 -17.12 -2.87
N GLN A 75 5.41 -17.10 -2.20
CA GLN A 75 6.62 -17.77 -2.67
C GLN A 75 6.49 -19.30 -2.72
N THR A 76 5.68 -19.87 -1.84
CA THR A 76 5.38 -21.31 -1.81
C THR A 76 4.20 -21.69 -2.71
N SER A 77 3.71 -20.75 -3.53
CA SER A 77 2.57 -20.93 -4.45
C SER A 77 1.30 -21.46 -3.77
N GLN A 78 1.12 -21.19 -2.47
CA GLN A 78 -0.05 -21.65 -1.71
C GLN A 78 -1.29 -20.79 -1.99
N ILE A 79 -1.08 -19.53 -2.37
CA ILE A 79 -2.14 -18.57 -2.66
C ILE A 79 -1.63 -17.48 -3.61
N ARG A 80 -2.49 -17.00 -4.51
CA ARG A 80 -2.18 -15.77 -5.26
C ARG A 80 -2.25 -14.59 -4.30
N LEU A 81 -1.27 -13.70 -4.34
CA LEU A 81 -1.18 -12.59 -3.40
C LEU A 81 -0.94 -11.27 -4.12
N THR A 82 -1.73 -10.26 -3.75
CA THR A 82 -1.44 -8.87 -4.11
C THR A 82 -1.22 -8.04 -2.85
N ILE A 83 -0.08 -7.38 -2.76
CA ILE A 83 0.26 -6.48 -1.66
C ILE A 83 0.01 -5.04 -2.12
N LEU A 84 -0.80 -4.31 -1.36
CA LEU A 84 -1.02 -2.87 -1.52
C LEU A 84 -0.41 -2.15 -0.34
N ARG A 85 0.69 -1.43 -0.55
CA ARG A 85 1.23 -0.53 0.48
C ARG A 85 0.47 0.78 0.38
N LEU A 86 -0.39 1.03 1.37
CA LEU A 86 -1.32 2.16 1.37
C LEU A 86 -0.67 3.41 1.95
N GLY A 87 -1.00 4.57 1.37
CA GLY A 87 -0.72 5.89 1.94
C GLY A 87 -1.64 6.25 3.10
N HIS A 88 -1.63 7.51 3.50
CA HIS A 88 -2.47 8.00 4.59
C HIS A 88 -3.86 8.37 4.08
N LEU A 89 -4.89 7.84 4.73
CA LEU A 89 -6.27 8.15 4.39
C LEU A 89 -6.58 9.59 4.79
N VAL A 90 -6.88 10.43 3.80
CA VAL A 90 -7.24 11.84 3.96
C VAL A 90 -8.51 12.11 3.17
N ASP A 91 -9.54 12.64 3.81
CA ASP A 91 -10.81 12.98 3.14
C ASP A 91 -10.61 14.22 2.26
N ALA A 92 -10.69 14.05 0.93
CA ALA A 92 -10.50 15.16 -0.01
C ALA A 92 -11.57 16.26 0.14
N ASP A 93 -12.76 15.92 0.65
CA ASP A 93 -13.84 16.90 0.84
C ASP A 93 -13.59 17.81 2.06
N GLY A 94 -12.65 17.41 2.94
CA GLY A 94 -12.25 18.13 4.15
C GLY A 94 -10.97 18.96 4.03
N ILE A 95 -10.30 18.97 2.87
CA ILE A 95 -9.02 19.65 2.66
C ILE A 95 -9.18 20.79 1.64
N GLY A 96 -8.79 21.99 2.04
CA GLY A 96 -8.77 23.19 1.19
C GLY A 96 -7.56 23.25 0.24
N LEU A 97 -7.65 24.13 -0.77
CA LEU A 97 -6.58 24.38 -1.74
C LEU A 97 -5.29 24.93 -1.14
N GLN A 98 -5.40 25.60 0.01
CA GLN A 98 -4.27 26.24 0.70
C GLN A 98 -3.75 25.43 1.90
N ASP A 99 -4.46 24.37 2.27
CA ASP A 99 -4.07 23.54 3.41
C ASP A 99 -2.81 22.72 3.08
N GLU A 100 -2.01 22.47 4.11
CA GLU A 100 -0.90 21.54 4.00
C GLU A 100 -1.47 20.13 3.76
N LEU A 101 -1.03 19.50 2.67
CA LEU A 101 -1.43 18.16 2.29
C LEU A 101 -0.29 17.20 2.56
N ASP A 102 -0.60 16.13 3.27
CA ASP A 102 0.33 15.02 3.48
C ASP A 102 0.83 14.47 2.12
N PRO A 103 2.14 14.44 1.87
CA PRO A 103 2.70 13.88 0.63
C PRO A 103 2.30 12.42 0.37
N MET A 104 1.86 11.67 1.38
CA MET A 104 1.40 10.28 1.25
C MET A 104 -0.13 10.15 1.22
N ALA A 105 -0.87 11.25 1.10
CA ALA A 105 -2.33 11.25 1.13
C ALA A 105 -2.96 10.35 0.05
N ILE A 106 -4.10 9.74 0.37
CA ILE A 106 -5.00 9.10 -0.57
C ILE A 106 -6.44 9.22 -0.05
N ASP A 107 -7.38 9.55 -0.94
CA ASP A 107 -8.80 9.61 -0.57
C ASP A 107 -9.33 8.20 -0.28
N PRO A 108 -10.17 7.99 0.76
CA PRO A 108 -10.76 6.69 1.06
C PRO A 108 -11.49 6.03 -0.12
N ARG A 109 -12.11 6.82 -1.01
CA ARG A 109 -12.82 6.33 -2.21
C ARG A 109 -11.82 5.77 -3.23
N ASP A 110 -10.68 6.42 -3.39
CA ASP A 110 -9.60 5.98 -4.27
C ASP A 110 -8.85 4.77 -3.69
N ALA A 111 -8.62 4.74 -2.37
CA ALA A 111 -8.08 3.57 -1.67
C ALA A 111 -8.98 2.33 -1.87
N ALA A 112 -10.29 2.50 -1.70
CA ALA A 112 -11.27 1.44 -1.95
C ALA A 112 -11.26 0.98 -3.42
N ALA A 113 -11.19 1.92 -4.38
CA ALA A 113 -11.08 1.60 -5.80
C ALA A 113 -9.81 0.78 -6.09
N GLY A 114 -8.67 1.11 -5.48
CA GLY A 114 -7.43 0.35 -5.60
C GLY A 114 -7.55 -1.07 -5.04
N ILE A 115 -8.18 -1.25 -3.88
CA ILE A 115 -8.44 -2.59 -3.32
C ILE A 115 -9.33 -3.41 -4.26
N VAL A 116 -10.40 -2.81 -4.81
CA VAL A 116 -11.30 -3.47 -5.77
C VAL A 116 -10.57 -3.83 -7.06
N ALA A 117 -9.72 -2.95 -7.59
CA ALA A 117 -8.91 -3.24 -8.76
C ALA A 117 -7.95 -4.41 -8.52
N ALA A 118 -7.33 -4.46 -7.34
CA ALA A 118 -6.41 -5.55 -6.99
C ALA A 118 -7.10 -6.92 -7.01
N LEU A 119 -8.35 -6.99 -6.53
CA LEU A 119 -9.17 -8.21 -6.52
C LEU A 119 -9.56 -8.72 -7.92
N LYS A 120 -9.69 -7.84 -8.92
CA LYS A 120 -10.15 -8.21 -10.27
C LYS A 120 -9.11 -8.96 -11.10
N GLU A 121 -7.83 -8.78 -10.79
CA GLU A 121 -6.73 -9.30 -11.60
C GLU A 121 -5.80 -10.26 -10.81
N PRO A 122 -6.31 -11.39 -10.29
CA PRO A 122 -5.50 -12.26 -9.46
C PRO A 122 -4.39 -12.95 -10.28
N ASP A 123 -3.15 -12.51 -10.09
CA ASP A 123 -1.93 -13.08 -10.68
C ASP A 123 -0.88 -13.35 -9.60
N GLY A 124 -0.06 -14.39 -9.81
CA GLY A 124 0.86 -15.03 -8.85
C GLY A 124 1.19 -14.20 -7.62
N TYR A 125 2.27 -13.41 -7.70
CA TYR A 125 2.64 -12.43 -6.70
C TYR A 125 2.75 -11.04 -7.32
N ARG A 126 2.02 -10.08 -6.76
CA ARG A 126 2.05 -8.67 -7.16
C ARG A 126 2.21 -7.76 -5.96
N LEU A 127 2.87 -6.62 -6.17
CA LEU A 127 3.08 -5.60 -5.14
C LEU A 127 2.96 -4.22 -5.76
N PHE A 128 2.17 -3.36 -5.14
CA PHE A 128 1.93 -1.99 -5.57
C PHE A 128 2.06 -1.01 -4.40
N HIS A 129 2.53 0.19 -4.70
CA HIS A 129 2.29 1.36 -3.85
C HIS A 129 0.93 1.94 -4.25
N LEU A 130 0.10 2.28 -3.27
CA LEU A 130 -1.23 2.86 -3.46
C LEU A 130 -1.31 4.16 -2.64
N GLN A 131 -1.10 5.28 -3.33
CA GLN A 131 -1.29 6.63 -2.80
C GLN A 131 -2.04 7.50 -3.81
N GLY A 132 -2.42 8.72 -3.44
CA GLY A 132 -3.01 9.70 -4.34
C GLY A 132 -2.06 10.16 -5.45
N ASP A 133 -2.65 10.63 -6.55
CA ASP A 133 -1.94 11.21 -7.70
C ASP A 133 -2.12 12.72 -7.70
N PHE A 134 -1.15 13.43 -7.12
CA PHE A 134 -1.12 14.88 -7.05
C PHE A 134 0.33 15.42 -7.01
N ALA A 135 0.51 16.67 -7.39
CA ALA A 135 1.78 17.38 -7.34
C ALA A 135 2.30 17.43 -5.90
N GLY A 136 3.52 16.95 -5.67
CA GLY A 136 4.11 16.82 -4.33
C GLY A 136 3.87 15.46 -3.67
N ALA A 137 3.11 14.56 -4.28
CA ALA A 137 2.90 13.23 -3.72
C ALA A 137 4.23 12.42 -3.69
N ARG A 138 4.46 11.69 -2.59
CA ARG A 138 5.77 11.13 -2.22
C ARG A 138 6.23 9.96 -3.08
N PHE A 139 5.33 9.03 -3.38
CA PHE A 139 5.64 7.80 -4.07
C PHE A 139 5.00 7.77 -5.46
N PRO A 140 5.78 7.69 -6.55
CA PRO A 140 5.21 7.73 -7.88
C PRO A 140 4.18 6.61 -8.07
N VAL A 141 2.95 7.01 -8.41
CA VAL A 141 1.88 6.09 -8.86
C VAL A 141 2.11 5.69 -10.33
N VAL A 142 2.96 6.46 -11.04
CA VAL A 142 3.23 6.34 -12.47
C VAL A 142 4.69 5.94 -12.70
N GLY A 143 4.92 4.84 -13.43
CA GLY A 143 6.23 4.47 -13.97
C GLY A 143 6.72 3.07 -13.60
N GLY A 144 6.38 2.08 -14.42
CA GLY A 144 6.91 0.71 -14.33
C GLY A 144 5.99 -0.33 -14.98
N HIS A 145 6.53 -1.52 -15.31
CA HIS A 145 5.82 -2.59 -16.02
C HIS A 145 4.64 -3.26 -15.25
N ARG A 146 4.28 -2.78 -14.07
CA ARG A 146 3.19 -3.30 -13.24
C ARG A 146 2.47 -2.16 -12.53
N ARG A 147 1.58 -1.48 -13.26
CA ARG A 147 0.62 -0.53 -12.70
C ARG A 147 -0.64 -1.31 -12.29
N LEU A 148 -1.26 -0.91 -11.19
CA LEU A 148 -2.59 -1.36 -10.86
C LEU A 148 -3.59 -0.67 -11.81
N ASP A 149 -4.46 -1.42 -12.47
CA ASP A 149 -5.48 -0.86 -13.38
C ASP A 149 -6.59 -0.15 -12.59
N VAL A 150 -6.28 1.05 -12.10
CA VAL A 150 -7.19 1.89 -11.33
C VAL A 150 -7.01 3.36 -11.71
N GLU A 151 -8.12 4.04 -11.92
CA GLU A 151 -8.19 5.48 -12.06
C GLU A 151 -8.42 6.11 -10.66
N LEU A 152 -7.45 6.91 -10.20
CA LEU A 152 -7.57 7.68 -8.95
C LEU A 152 -8.23 9.02 -9.25
N ARG A 153 -9.40 9.29 -8.65
CA ARG A 153 -10.26 10.41 -9.04
C ARG A 153 -10.09 11.65 -8.16
N HIS A 154 -9.52 11.50 -6.98
CA HIS A 154 -9.44 12.56 -5.99
C HIS A 154 -7.99 13.06 -5.88
N ASP A 155 -7.75 14.25 -6.42
CA ASP A 155 -6.43 14.92 -6.48
C ASP A 155 -6.27 16.01 -5.41
N PHE A 156 -7.21 16.11 -4.47
CA PHE A 156 -7.24 17.15 -3.43
C PHE A 156 -7.25 18.58 -4.01
N GLY A 157 -7.75 18.76 -5.24
CA GLY A 157 -7.71 20.04 -5.95
C GLY A 157 -6.30 20.49 -6.36
N ARG A 158 -5.33 19.57 -6.37
CA ARG A 158 -3.95 19.81 -6.82
C ARG A 158 -3.78 19.29 -8.24
N ALA A 159 -2.82 19.84 -8.99
CA ALA A 159 -2.45 19.29 -10.30
C ALA A 159 -1.95 17.84 -10.16
N ARG A 160 -2.12 17.00 -11.17
CA ARG A 160 -1.65 15.59 -11.12
C ARG A 160 -0.14 15.49 -11.38
N GLN A 161 0.49 14.40 -10.94
CA GLN A 161 1.94 14.21 -11.17
C GLN A 161 2.28 14.18 -12.66
N SER A 162 1.40 13.61 -13.50
CA SER A 162 1.55 13.58 -14.96
C SER A 162 1.50 14.95 -15.62
N GLU A 163 0.86 15.94 -14.99
CA GLU A 163 0.68 17.29 -15.52
C GLU A 163 1.86 18.21 -15.19
N THR A 164 2.71 17.80 -14.23
CA THR A 164 3.84 18.60 -13.73
C THR A 164 5.16 18.28 -14.46
N GLN A 165 5.17 17.31 -15.39
CA GLN A 165 6.36 16.89 -16.16
C GLN A 165 6.56 17.64 -17.50
N VAL A 166 6.08 18.89 -17.62
CA VAL A 166 6.26 19.75 -18.82
C VAL A 166 7.25 20.87 -18.55
#